data_AF-A0A660A705-F1
#
_entry.id   AF-A0A660A705-F1
#
_cell.length_a   1.000
_cell.length_b   1.000
_cell.length_c   1.000
_cell.angle_alpha   90.00
_cell.angle_beta   90.00
_cell.angle_gamma   90.00
#
_symmetry.space_group_name_H-M   'P 1'
#
loop_
_entity.id
_entity.type
_entity.pdbx_description
1 polymer ?
#
loop_
_entity_poly.entity_id
_entity_poly.type
_entity_poly.pdbx_seq_one_letter_code
_entity_poly.pdbx_strand_id
1 'polypeptide(L)'
;TNDEARFTHFRRYNQKELAQKAKELKEAGPESPIQVVSVGRRFLIFPDYRIALKPMDLTIQTNVPQVDVLLNQKKVAVSDSEAFSVKLDRLPMADYTASINGQHNGRKIKVKKTYDGQNPVLNLSVTFKTFTVTSNVKEGELYFDDNRVGTLKEGEFQIQDYPVTEGAEAYITKTFPDGDL
;
A
#
# COMPACT_ATOMS: atom_id res chain seq x y z
N THR A 1 -8.47 22.38 10.56
CA THR A 1 -8.30 21.58 9.32
C THR A 1 -7.92 20.17 9.74
N ASN A 2 -8.91 19.26 9.85
CA ASN A 2 -8.75 17.99 10.58
C ASN A 2 -8.81 16.79 9.61
N ASP A 3 -8.09 16.87 8.49
CA ASP A 3 -8.12 15.86 7.43
C ASP A 3 -7.08 14.72 7.65
N GLU A 4 -6.19 14.90 8.63
CA GLU A 4 -5.09 13.99 8.98
C GLU A 4 -5.54 12.73 9.74
N ALA A 5 -6.69 12.78 10.44
CA ALA A 5 -7.23 11.62 11.17
C ALA A 5 -7.93 10.58 10.27
N ARG A 6 -8.04 10.83 8.96
CA ARG A 6 -8.79 9.98 8.01
C ARG A 6 -8.01 8.81 7.44
N PHE A 7 -6.75 8.62 7.83
CA PHE A 7 -5.93 7.52 7.32
C PHE A 7 -6.06 6.24 8.15
N THR A 8 -7.00 6.13 9.09
CA THR A 8 -7.14 4.91 9.90
C THR A 8 -8.59 4.59 10.24
N HIS A 9 -8.86 3.32 10.50
CA HIS A 9 -10.19 2.82 10.86
C HIS A 9 -10.30 2.71 12.38
N PHE A 10 -11.32 3.35 12.96
CA PHE A 10 -11.60 3.27 14.39
C PHE A 10 -12.72 2.28 14.66
N ARG A 11 -12.51 1.41 15.66
CA ARG A 11 -13.57 0.57 16.23
C ARG A 11 -13.71 0.84 17.71
N ARG A 12 -14.91 0.58 18.24
CA ARG A 12 -15.13 0.64 19.69
C ARG A 12 -14.48 -0.56 20.37
N TYR A 13 -13.84 -0.31 21.51
CA TYR A 13 -13.32 -1.36 22.38
C TYR A 13 -14.44 -2.03 23.18
N ASN A 14 -14.31 -3.33 23.42
CA ASN A 14 -15.14 -4.05 24.38
C ASN A 14 -14.72 -3.73 25.83
N GLN A 15 -15.49 -4.18 26.84
CA GLN A 15 -15.22 -3.83 28.24
C GLN A 15 -13.84 -4.26 28.74
N LYS A 16 -13.36 -5.43 28.32
CA LYS A 16 -12.02 -5.93 28.72
C LYS A 16 -10.92 -5.08 28.10
N GLU A 17 -11.06 -4.78 26.82
CA GLU A 17 -10.15 -3.88 26.09
C GLU A 17 -10.14 -2.47 26.69
N LEU A 18 -11.30 -1.95 27.09
CA LEU A 18 -11.39 -0.64 27.76
C LEU A 18 -10.67 -0.63 29.11
N ALA A 19 -10.85 -1.67 29.93
CA ALA A 19 -10.16 -1.77 31.22
C ALA A 19 -8.63 -1.81 31.03
N GLN A 20 -8.18 -2.58 30.03
CA GLN A 20 -6.76 -2.67 29.67
C GLN A 20 -6.22 -1.32 29.16
N LYS A 21 -6.92 -0.65 28.25
CA LYS A 21 -6.53 0.67 27.73
C LYS A 21 -6.53 1.74 28.82
N ALA A 22 -7.47 1.69 29.76
CA ALA A 22 -7.49 2.60 30.91
C ALA A 22 -6.29 2.37 31.83
N LYS A 23 -5.84 1.13 32.00
CA LYS A 23 -4.61 0.81 32.75
C LYS A 23 -3.38 1.34 32.01
N GLU A 24 -3.26 1.06 30.71
CA GLU A 24 -2.16 1.55 29.87
C GLU A 24 -2.04 3.07 29.90
N LEU A 25 -3.17 3.80 29.80
CA LEU A 25 -3.17 5.26 29.86
C LEU A 25 -2.77 5.83 31.23
N LYS A 26 -3.03 5.10 32.32
CA LYS A 26 -2.61 5.51 33.67
C LYS A 26 -1.12 5.26 33.90
N GLU A 27 -0.59 4.20 33.30
CA GLU A 27 0.82 3.81 33.39
C GLU A 27 1.69 4.51 32.31
N ALA A 28 1.07 5.21 31.37
CA ALA A 28 1.73 5.90 30.27
C ALA A 28 2.69 6.99 30.78
N GLY A 29 3.96 6.86 30.41
CA GLY A 29 4.99 7.85 30.68
C GLY A 29 5.27 8.74 29.46
N PRO A 30 6.25 9.68 29.55
CA PRO A 30 6.57 10.63 28.49
C PRO A 30 6.96 10.01 27.13
N GLU A 31 7.43 8.76 27.11
CA GLU A 31 7.78 8.05 25.87
C GLU A 31 6.63 7.24 25.27
N SER A 32 5.50 7.13 25.99
CA SER A 32 4.35 6.36 25.52
C SER A 32 3.71 7.01 24.29
N PRO A 33 3.23 6.23 23.30
CA PRO A 33 2.59 6.74 22.09
C PRO A 33 1.37 7.64 22.33
N ILE A 34 0.65 7.37 23.42
CA ILE A 34 -0.57 8.07 23.82
C ILE A 34 -0.46 8.37 25.31
N GLN A 35 -0.74 9.61 25.70
CA GLN A 35 -0.67 10.06 27.10
C GLN A 35 -1.84 10.96 27.44
N VAL A 36 -2.25 10.94 28.72
CA VAL A 36 -3.20 11.91 29.27
C VAL A 36 -2.41 13.04 29.92
N VAL A 37 -2.52 14.25 29.38
CA VAL A 37 -1.80 15.43 29.88
C VAL A 37 -2.78 16.47 30.40
N SER A 38 -2.42 17.13 31.52
CA SER A 38 -3.16 18.29 32.00
C SER A 38 -2.62 19.55 31.32
N VAL A 39 -3.48 20.27 30.60
CA VAL A 39 -3.10 21.49 29.87
C VAL A 39 -3.56 22.78 30.55
N GLY A 40 -4.10 22.68 31.77
CA GLY A 40 -4.59 23.83 32.51
C GLY A 40 -5.63 23.45 33.55
N ARG A 41 -6.48 24.43 33.90
CA ARG A 41 -7.58 24.23 34.84
C ARG A 41 -8.90 24.71 34.24
N ARG A 42 -9.95 23.94 34.43
CA ARG A 42 -11.35 24.27 34.17
C ARG A 42 -12.05 24.59 35.49
N PHE A 43 -12.86 25.64 35.50
CA PHE A 43 -13.54 26.14 36.71
C PHE A 43 -12.60 26.32 37.91
N LEU A 44 -11.38 26.82 37.67
CA LEU A 44 -10.33 27.13 38.66
C LEU A 44 -9.70 25.95 39.41
N ILE A 45 -10.43 24.85 39.64
CA ILE A 45 -9.96 23.73 40.49
C ILE A 45 -9.82 22.38 39.75
N PHE A 46 -10.48 22.20 38.61
CA PHE A 46 -10.43 20.91 37.92
C PHE A 46 -9.33 20.92 36.86
N PRO A 47 -8.43 19.92 36.81
CA PRO A 47 -7.48 19.80 35.70
C PRO A 47 -8.21 19.62 34.36
N ASP A 48 -7.75 20.32 33.33
CA ASP A 48 -8.21 20.14 31.95
C ASP A 48 -7.35 19.10 31.24
N TYR A 49 -7.84 17.86 31.17
CA TYR A 49 -7.11 16.75 30.57
C TYR A 49 -7.32 16.68 29.06
N ARG A 50 -6.22 16.45 28.33
CA ARG A 50 -6.22 16.17 26.89
C ARG A 50 -5.42 14.91 26.60
N ILE A 51 -5.71 14.30 25.44
CA ILE A 51 -4.91 13.20 24.91
C ILE A 51 -3.79 13.79 24.06
N ALA A 52 -2.55 13.53 24.45
CA ALA A 52 -1.37 13.80 23.65
C ALA A 52 -1.00 12.52 22.86
N LEU A 53 -0.73 12.70 21.56
CA LEU A 53 -0.29 11.64 20.66
C LEU A 53 1.15 11.95 20.22
N LYS A 54 2.04 10.97 20.32
CA LYS A 54 3.39 11.08 19.76
C LYS A 54 3.28 10.86 18.25
N PRO A 55 3.56 11.88 17.41
CA PRO A 55 3.45 11.75 15.97
C PRO A 55 4.54 10.84 15.42
N MET A 56 4.25 10.22 14.28
CA MET A 56 5.23 9.52 13.46
C MET A 56 5.18 10.02 12.02
N ASP A 57 6.24 9.73 11.29
CA ASP A 57 6.36 10.06 9.87
C ASP A 57 6.49 8.76 9.07
N LEU A 58 5.89 8.74 7.88
CA LEU A 58 6.06 7.68 6.89
C LEU A 58 6.52 8.27 5.56
N THR A 59 7.36 7.53 4.85
CA THR A 59 7.79 7.86 3.48
C THR A 59 7.31 6.76 2.55
N ILE A 60 6.58 7.11 1.50
CA ILE A 60 6.15 6.17 0.46
C ILE A 60 6.98 6.43 -0.79
N GLN A 61 7.56 5.37 -1.36
CA GLN A 61 8.39 5.44 -2.56
C GLN A 61 7.82 4.54 -3.66
N THR A 62 7.91 4.97 -4.91
CA THR A 62 7.60 4.12 -6.07
C THR A 62 8.37 4.57 -7.30
N ASN A 63 8.62 3.65 -8.22
CA ASN A 63 9.17 3.92 -9.54
C ASN A 63 8.14 3.93 -10.66
N VAL A 64 6.85 3.87 -10.34
CA VAL A 64 5.78 3.90 -11.35
C VAL A 64 5.21 5.32 -11.41
N PRO A 65 5.40 6.07 -12.51
CA PRO A 65 4.84 7.41 -12.66
C PRO A 65 3.33 7.36 -12.95
N GLN A 66 2.63 8.47 -12.71
CA GLN A 66 1.21 8.68 -13.03
C GLN A 66 0.26 7.71 -12.33
N VAL A 67 0.59 7.24 -11.12
CA VAL A 67 -0.29 6.38 -10.32
C VAL A 67 -0.74 7.05 -9.04
N ASP A 68 -1.94 6.71 -8.60
CA ASP A 68 -2.43 7.14 -7.30
C ASP A 68 -1.63 6.41 -6.21
N VAL A 69 -1.08 7.18 -5.28
CA VAL A 69 -0.45 6.68 -4.05
C VAL A 69 -1.45 6.81 -2.93
N LEU A 70 -1.76 5.70 -2.27
CA LEU A 70 -2.78 5.61 -1.24
C LEU A 70 -2.16 5.17 0.09
N LEU A 71 -2.64 5.74 1.19
CA LEU A 71 -2.41 5.28 2.55
C LEU A 71 -3.76 4.85 3.14
N ASN A 72 -3.89 3.58 3.53
CA ASN A 72 -5.13 3.00 4.03
C ASN A 72 -6.34 3.33 3.13
N GLN A 73 -6.16 3.13 1.81
CA GLN A 73 -7.15 3.38 0.75
C GLN A 73 -7.52 4.85 0.50
N LYS A 74 -6.90 5.80 1.22
CA LYS A 74 -7.05 7.23 0.94
C LYS A 74 -5.88 7.70 0.07
N LYS A 75 -6.20 8.35 -1.05
CA LYS A 75 -5.19 9.00 -1.91
C LYS A 75 -4.44 10.08 -1.15
N VAL A 76 -3.12 10.01 -1.17
CA VAL A 76 -2.20 10.98 -0.54
C VAL A 76 -1.39 11.77 -1.57
N ALA A 77 -1.13 11.18 -2.73
CA ALA A 77 -0.40 11.82 -3.82
C ALA A 77 -0.69 11.14 -5.16
N VAL A 78 -0.22 11.75 -6.24
CA VAL A 78 -0.05 11.11 -7.55
C VAL A 78 1.45 11.10 -7.83
N SER A 79 2.00 9.96 -8.22
CA SER A 79 3.41 9.89 -8.60
C SER A 79 3.64 10.61 -9.93
N ASP A 80 4.77 11.29 -10.07
CA ASP A 80 5.13 12.07 -11.26
C ASP A 80 6.43 11.60 -11.91
N SER A 81 7.12 10.63 -11.32
CA SER A 81 8.47 10.22 -11.72
C SER A 81 8.78 8.76 -11.34
N GLU A 82 9.84 8.22 -11.95
CA GLU A 82 10.39 6.88 -11.66
C GLU A 82 11.20 6.82 -10.34
N ALA A 83 11.35 7.95 -9.66
CA ALA A 83 12.01 8.04 -8.35
C ALA A 83 11.12 8.78 -7.35
N PHE A 84 9.79 8.62 -7.49
CA PHE A 84 8.83 9.34 -6.68
C PHE A 84 8.94 8.98 -5.20
N SER A 85 8.88 10.01 -4.36
CA SER A 85 8.92 9.89 -2.90
C SER A 85 8.03 10.95 -2.27
N VAL A 86 7.10 10.52 -1.41
CA VAL A 86 6.26 11.43 -0.61
C VAL A 86 6.44 11.15 0.87
N LYS A 87 6.67 12.20 1.66
CA LYS A 87 6.72 12.15 3.12
C LYS A 87 5.36 12.58 3.68
N LEU A 88 4.81 11.75 4.57
CA LEU A 88 3.61 12.02 5.34
C LEU A 88 4.03 12.19 6.80
N ASP A 89 3.89 13.39 7.32
CA ASP A 89 4.26 13.73 8.69
C ASP A 89 3.05 13.75 9.62
N ARG A 90 3.34 13.76 10.94
CA ARG A 90 2.32 13.94 12.00
C ARG A 90 1.22 12.87 12.01
N LEU A 91 1.53 11.69 11.52
CA LEU A 91 0.62 10.56 11.57
C LEU A 91 0.49 10.05 13.01
N PRO A 92 -0.71 9.65 13.46
CA PRO A 92 -0.84 8.91 14.70
C PRO A 92 -0.16 7.54 14.57
N MET A 93 0.41 7.01 15.65
CA MET A 93 0.91 5.63 15.66
C MET A 93 -0.27 4.64 15.50
N ALA A 94 -0.31 3.97 14.35
CA ALA A 94 -1.35 3.03 13.97
C ALA A 94 -0.83 2.07 12.88
N ASP A 95 -1.67 1.10 12.52
CA ASP A 95 -1.38 0.22 11.38
C ASP A 95 -1.64 0.94 10.06
N TYR A 96 -0.63 0.92 9.19
CA TYR A 96 -0.67 1.58 7.89
C TYR A 96 -0.37 0.60 6.77
N THR A 97 -1.17 0.65 5.72
CA THR A 97 -0.92 -0.03 4.44
C THR A 97 -0.86 1.01 3.34
N ALA A 98 0.32 1.14 2.72
CA ALA A 98 0.47 1.91 1.50
C ALA A 98 0.16 1.04 0.28
N SER A 99 -0.42 1.64 -0.75
CA SER A 99 -0.69 0.95 -2.00
C SER A 99 -0.64 1.89 -3.20
N ILE A 100 -0.24 1.37 -4.34
CA ILE A 100 -0.40 2.01 -5.64
C ILE A 100 -1.35 1.17 -6.51
N ASN A 101 -2.16 1.86 -7.30
CA ASN A 101 -2.96 1.25 -8.35
C ASN A 101 -2.84 2.10 -9.60
N GLY A 102 -2.43 1.48 -10.70
CA GLY A 102 -2.22 2.19 -11.94
C GLY A 102 -2.01 1.25 -13.12
N GLN A 103 -1.52 1.81 -14.21
CA GLN A 103 -1.21 1.07 -15.42
C GLN A 103 0.17 1.47 -15.95
N HIS A 104 0.90 0.49 -16.47
CA HIS A 104 2.14 0.71 -17.20
C HIS A 104 2.08 -0.07 -18.51
N ASN A 105 2.24 0.60 -19.66
CA ASN A 105 2.10 -0.01 -20.98
C ASN A 105 0.79 -0.80 -21.16
N GLY A 106 -0.33 -0.29 -20.64
CA GLY A 106 -1.66 -0.94 -20.70
C GLY A 106 -1.85 -2.12 -19.74
N ARG A 107 -0.87 -2.40 -18.87
CA ARG A 107 -0.91 -3.51 -17.90
C ARG A 107 -1.19 -2.96 -16.50
N LYS A 108 -2.10 -3.61 -15.77
CA LYS A 108 -2.46 -3.19 -14.42
C LYS A 108 -1.30 -3.44 -13.45
N ILE A 109 -1.00 -2.46 -12.62
CA ILE A 109 -0.05 -2.57 -11.51
C ILE A 109 -0.80 -2.39 -10.20
N LYS A 110 -0.62 -3.35 -9.29
CA LYS A 110 -1.15 -3.28 -7.94
C LYS A 110 -0.11 -3.77 -6.95
N VAL A 111 0.47 -2.84 -6.19
CA VAL A 111 1.43 -3.14 -5.14
C VAL A 111 0.92 -2.58 -3.82
N LYS A 112 1.10 -3.33 -2.75
CA LYS A 112 0.78 -2.89 -1.39
C LYS A 112 1.90 -3.28 -0.43
N LYS A 113 2.13 -2.45 0.60
CA LYS A 113 3.07 -2.74 1.68
C LYS A 113 2.52 -2.22 2.99
N THR A 114 2.57 -3.07 4.01
CA THR A 114 2.16 -2.73 5.38
C THR A 114 3.38 -2.25 6.16
N TYR A 115 3.20 -1.23 6.99
CA TYR A 115 4.20 -0.77 7.94
C TYR A 115 4.47 -1.85 8.99
N ASP A 116 5.75 -2.14 9.22
CA ASP A 116 6.22 -3.22 10.08
C ASP A 116 6.42 -2.79 11.55
N GLY A 117 6.13 -1.53 11.88
CA GLY A 117 6.37 -0.96 13.20
C GLY A 117 7.78 -0.41 13.42
N GLN A 118 8.68 -0.54 12.44
CA GLN A 118 10.10 -0.15 12.58
C GLN A 118 10.57 0.74 11.43
N ASN A 119 10.39 0.32 10.18
CA ASN A 119 10.91 1.02 9.01
C ASN A 119 9.87 2.03 8.48
N PRO A 120 10.11 3.36 8.64
CA PRO A 120 9.15 4.36 8.17
C PRO A 120 9.05 4.44 6.64
N VAL A 121 9.89 3.70 5.90
CA VAL A 121 9.90 3.70 4.43
C VAL A 121 9.11 2.53 3.87
N LEU A 122 7.97 2.86 3.26
CA LEU A 122 7.13 1.97 2.48
C LEU A 122 7.51 2.05 1.00
N ASN A 123 8.50 1.25 0.62
CA ASN A 123 8.92 1.12 -0.78
C ASN A 123 7.95 0.20 -1.56
N LEU A 124 7.30 0.76 -2.57
CA LEU A 124 6.35 0.14 -3.49
C LEU A 124 6.92 0.04 -4.92
N SER A 125 8.24 0.00 -5.08
CA SER A 125 8.87 -0.13 -6.39
C SER A 125 8.52 -1.47 -7.04
N VAL A 126 8.24 -1.40 -8.34
CA VAL A 126 7.93 -2.53 -9.21
C VAL A 126 9.17 -2.91 -9.99
N THR A 127 9.47 -4.20 -10.06
CA THR A 127 10.53 -4.70 -10.93
C THR A 127 9.96 -4.92 -12.33
N PHE A 128 10.56 -4.30 -13.33
CA PHE A 128 10.23 -4.53 -14.73
C PHE A 128 11.25 -5.45 -15.38
N LYS A 129 10.79 -6.46 -16.12
CA LYS A 129 11.67 -7.39 -16.83
C LYS A 129 11.36 -7.44 -18.32
N THR A 130 12.44 -7.60 -19.09
CA THR A 130 12.41 -7.87 -20.52
C THR A 130 12.93 -9.29 -20.73
N PHE A 131 12.15 -10.13 -21.40
CA PHE A 131 12.48 -11.54 -21.63
C PHE A 131 11.72 -12.09 -22.84
N THR A 132 12.15 -13.24 -23.34
CA THR A 132 11.47 -13.92 -24.44
C THR A 132 10.77 -15.16 -23.91
N VAL A 133 9.50 -15.34 -24.28
CA VAL A 133 8.78 -16.59 -24.06
C VAL A 133 8.93 -17.46 -25.29
N THR A 134 9.29 -18.72 -25.08
CA THR A 134 9.34 -19.77 -26.10
C THR A 134 8.33 -20.86 -25.76
N SER A 135 7.64 -21.37 -26.77
CA SER A 135 6.60 -22.38 -26.65
C SER A 135 6.66 -23.37 -27.81
N ASN A 136 6.24 -24.61 -27.54
CA ASN A 136 5.96 -25.59 -28.58
C ASN A 136 4.68 -25.25 -29.39
N VAL A 137 3.81 -24.39 -28.86
CA VAL A 137 2.62 -23.89 -29.56
C VAL A 137 3.03 -22.73 -30.47
N LYS A 138 3.00 -22.96 -31.78
CA LYS A 138 3.44 -21.98 -32.78
C LYS A 138 2.65 -20.67 -32.81
N GLU A 139 1.34 -20.77 -32.60
CA GLU A 139 0.39 -19.66 -32.66
C GLU A 139 -0.59 -19.79 -31.52
N GLY A 140 -0.77 -18.73 -30.74
CA GLY A 140 -1.64 -18.68 -29.57
C GLY A 140 -1.53 -17.35 -28.85
N GLU A 141 -2.48 -17.10 -27.96
CA GLU A 141 -2.53 -15.89 -27.16
C GLU A 141 -1.84 -16.12 -25.82
N LEU A 142 -0.82 -15.33 -25.52
CA LEU A 142 -0.05 -15.39 -24.29
C LEU A 142 -0.71 -14.53 -23.21
N TYR A 143 -0.90 -15.12 -22.03
CA TYR A 143 -1.45 -14.46 -20.85
C TYR A 143 -0.50 -14.62 -19.68
N PHE A 144 -0.39 -13.54 -18.88
CA PHE A 144 0.17 -13.58 -17.53
C PHE A 144 -0.94 -13.18 -16.56
N ASP A 145 -1.29 -14.10 -15.66
CA ASP A 145 -2.49 -14.04 -14.84
C ASP A 145 -3.74 -13.76 -15.72
N ASP A 146 -4.57 -12.78 -15.36
CA ASP A 146 -5.75 -12.39 -16.14
C ASP A 146 -5.46 -11.39 -17.29
N ASN A 147 -4.19 -11.12 -17.60
CA ASN A 147 -3.82 -10.10 -18.58
C ASN A 147 -3.27 -10.73 -19.87
N ARG A 148 -3.92 -10.46 -21.00
CA ARG A 148 -3.40 -10.78 -22.33
C ARG A 148 -2.14 -9.97 -22.60
N VAL A 149 -1.03 -10.65 -22.86
CA VAL A 149 0.30 -10.05 -23.10
C VAL A 149 0.54 -9.82 -24.60
N GLY A 150 0.09 -10.74 -25.45
CA GLY A 150 0.22 -10.66 -26.90
C GLY A 150 0.04 -12.00 -27.60
N THR A 151 0.23 -12.02 -28.92
CA THR A 151 0.11 -13.24 -29.74
C THR A 151 1.48 -13.80 -30.07
N LEU A 152 1.71 -15.08 -29.80
CA LEU A 152 2.90 -15.82 -30.21
C LEU A 152 3.01 -15.89 -31.74
N LYS A 153 4.23 -15.76 -32.25
CA LYS A 153 4.55 -16.00 -33.66
C LYS A 153 5.68 -17.02 -33.74
N GLU A 154 5.44 -18.12 -34.43
CA GLU A 154 6.37 -19.26 -34.50
C GLU A 154 6.84 -19.78 -33.12
N GLY A 155 5.95 -19.71 -32.12
CA GLY A 155 6.22 -20.15 -30.76
C GLY A 155 7.03 -19.18 -29.93
N GLU A 156 7.29 -17.97 -30.43
CA GLU A 156 8.07 -16.95 -29.73
C GLU A 156 7.26 -15.66 -29.52
N PHE A 157 7.51 -15.03 -28.37
CA PHE A 157 7.04 -13.67 -28.11
C PHE A 157 8.05 -12.91 -27.25
N GLN A 158 8.49 -11.75 -27.74
CA GLN A 158 9.38 -10.87 -26.99
C GLN A 158 8.56 -9.97 -26.08
N ILE A 159 8.86 -10.03 -24.79
CA ILE A 159 8.23 -9.21 -23.77
C ILE A 159 9.22 -8.14 -23.38
N GLN A 160 8.76 -6.90 -23.45
CA GLN A 160 9.50 -5.75 -22.96
C GLN A 160 8.78 -5.20 -21.73
N ASP A 161 9.59 -4.81 -20.76
CA ASP A 161 9.17 -3.92 -19.66
C ASP A 161 7.91 -4.42 -18.92
N TYR A 162 7.91 -5.71 -18.55
CA TYR A 162 6.78 -6.35 -17.88
C TYR A 162 6.88 -6.19 -16.35
N PRO A 163 5.84 -5.67 -15.68
CA PRO A 163 5.81 -5.57 -14.22
C PRO A 163 5.70 -6.96 -13.59
N VAL A 164 6.78 -7.44 -12.96
CA VAL A 164 6.81 -8.78 -12.36
C VAL A 164 6.37 -8.71 -10.90
N THR A 165 5.35 -9.49 -10.55
CA THR A 165 4.95 -9.79 -9.18
C THR A 165 5.42 -11.18 -8.78
N GLU A 166 5.68 -11.41 -7.49
CA GLU A 166 5.94 -12.77 -6.99
C GLU A 166 4.72 -13.65 -7.24
N GLY A 167 4.92 -14.81 -7.87
CA GLY A 167 3.87 -15.80 -8.12
C GLY A 167 3.01 -15.60 -9.37
N ALA A 168 3.40 -14.71 -10.30
CA ALA A 168 2.68 -14.56 -11.57
C ALA A 168 2.71 -15.87 -12.39
N GLU A 169 1.56 -16.28 -12.92
CA GLU A 169 1.41 -17.48 -13.75
C GLU A 169 1.35 -17.13 -15.24
N ALA A 170 1.98 -17.95 -16.07
CA ALA A 170 2.01 -17.77 -17.52
C ALA A 170 1.32 -18.93 -18.24
N TYR A 171 0.39 -18.63 -19.15
CA TYR A 171 -0.30 -19.64 -19.95
C TYR A 171 -0.61 -19.14 -21.37
N ILE A 172 -0.91 -20.09 -22.26
CA ILE A 172 -1.23 -19.83 -23.66
C ILE A 172 -2.63 -20.37 -23.93
N THR A 173 -3.50 -19.54 -24.48
CA THR A 173 -4.82 -19.98 -24.96
C THR A 173 -4.81 -20.06 -26.47
N LYS A 174 -5.38 -21.11 -27.05
CA LYS A 174 -5.53 -21.26 -28.49
C LYS A 174 -6.94 -21.72 -28.83
N THR A 175 -7.64 -20.95 -29.64
CA THR A 175 -8.92 -21.37 -30.23
C THR A 175 -8.65 -22.25 -31.44
N PHE A 176 -9.26 -23.42 -31.48
CA PHE A 176 -9.24 -24.30 -32.64
C PHE A 176 -10.56 -24.17 -33.43
N PRO A 177 -10.56 -24.44 -34.75
CA PRO A 177 -11.77 -24.39 -35.57
C PRO A 177 -12.92 -25.25 -35.03
N ASP A 178 -12.59 -26.29 -34.28
CA ASP A 178 -13.52 -27.30 -33.78
C ASP A 178 -13.93 -27.07 -32.31
N GLY A 179 -13.52 -25.95 -31.69
CA GLY A 179 -13.84 -25.57 -30.31
C GLY A 179 -12.64 -25.12 -29.45
N ASP A 180 -12.93 -24.59 -28.25
CA ASP A 180 -11.93 -24.16 -27.26
C ASP A 180 -11.49 -25.34 -26.35
N LEU A 181 -10.21 -25.39 -25.99
CA LEU A 181 -9.62 -26.26 -24.95
C LEU A 181 -9.02 -25.39 -23.83
#